data_AF-A0AAQ0R8A6-F1
#
_entry.id   AF-A0AAQ0R8A6-F1
#
_cell.length_a   1.000
_cell.length_b   1.000
_cell.length_c   1.000
_cell.angle_alpha   90.00
_cell.angle_beta   90.00
_cell.angle_gamma   90.00
#
_symmetry.space_group_name_H-M   'P 1'
#
loop_
_entity.id
_entity.type
_entity.pdbx_description
1 polymer ?
#
loop_
_entity_poly.entity_id
_entity_poly.type
_entity_poly.pdbx_seq_one_letter_code
_entity_poly.pdbx_strand_id
1 'polypeptide(L)' 'MVGTPVIVTIVSVCVGFVIFMLAASGARGKWDRRLVIALFVAAVVCLTVVPVSVALSAGV' A
#
# COMPACT_ATOMS: atom_id res chain seq x y z
N MET A 1 -1.74 -13.09 -21.41
CA MET A 1 -0.47 -13.00 -20.67
C MET A 1 -0.63 -11.83 -19.70
N VAL A 2 -0.57 -12.07 -18.38
CA VAL A 2 -0.65 -10.96 -17.41
C VAL A 2 0.59 -10.09 -17.60
N GLY A 3 0.39 -8.82 -17.93
CA GLY A 3 1.51 -7.90 -18.12
C GLY A 3 2.27 -7.72 -16.82
N THR A 4 3.60 -7.67 -16.90
CA THR A 4 4.51 -7.28 -15.81
C THR A 4 3.98 -6.09 -14.98
N PRO A 5 3.42 -5.00 -15.55
CA PRO A 5 2.87 -3.90 -14.74
C PRO A 5 1.71 -4.34 -13.83
N VAL A 6 0.84 -5.24 -14.27
CA VAL A 6 -0.31 -5.73 -13.49
C VAL A 6 0.17 -6.54 -12.29
N ILE A 7 1.20 -7.39 -12.49
CA ILE A 7 1.81 -8.18 -11.41
C ILE A 7 2.42 -7.26 -10.36
N VAL A 8 3.16 -6.22 -10.78
CA VAL A 8 3.76 -5.23 -9.88
C VAL A 8 2.68 -4.50 -9.06
N THR A 9 1.56 -4.11 -9.69
CA THR A 9 0.45 -3.49 -8.99
C THR A 9 -0.15 -4.42 -7.93
N ILE A 10 -0.40 -5.69 -8.27
CA ILE A 10 -0.98 -6.66 -7.34
C ILE A 10 -0.06 -6.87 -6.13
N VAL A 11 1.24 -7.07 -6.36
CA VAL A 11 2.21 -7.28 -5.29
C VAL A 11 2.30 -6.04 -4.39
N SER A 12 2.34 -4.83 -4.98
CA SER A 12 2.36 -3.58 -4.22
C SER A 12 1.11 -3.41 -3.36
N VAL A 13 -0.06 -3.75 -3.90
CA VAL A 13 -1.32 -3.65 -3.15
C VAL A 13 -1.35 -4.64 -2.00
N CYS A 14 -0.90 -5.88 -2.20
CA CYS A 14 -0.78 -6.87 -1.13
C CYS A 14 0.14 -6.39 0.00
N VAL A 15 1.31 -5.83 -0.34
CA VAL A 15 2.24 -5.29 0.67
C VAL A 15 1.62 -4.11 1.41
N GLY A 16 1.01 -3.16 0.70
CA GLY A 16 0.31 -2.02 1.31
C GLY A 16 -0.81 -2.46 2.26
N PHE A 17 -1.55 -3.50 1.89
CA PHE A 17 -2.63 -4.04 2.72
C PHE A 17 -2.12 -4.74 4.00
N VAL A 18 -0.99 -5.45 3.93
CA VAL A 18 -0.34 -6.04 5.11
C VAL A 18 0.13 -4.95 6.07
N ILE A 19 0.75 -3.88 5.55
CA ILE A 19 1.18 -2.72 6.35
C ILE A 19 -0.03 -2.05 7.01
N PHE A 20 -1.13 -1.92 6.28
CA PHE A 20 -2.39 -1.39 6.81
C PHE A 20 -2.96 -2.26 7.94
N MET A 21 -2.99 -3.58 7.75
CA MET A 21 -3.39 -4.54 8.78
C MET A 21 -2.48 -4.46 10.03
N LEU A 22 -1.17 -4.24 9.83
CA LEU A 22 -0.22 -3.99 10.92
C LEU A 22 -0.54 -2.68 11.66
N ALA A 23 -0.85 -1.60 10.94
CA ALA A 23 -1.26 -0.33 11.53
C ALA A 23 -2.56 -0.50 12.34
N ALA A 24 -3.55 -1.20 11.78
CA ALA A 24 -4.84 -1.43 12.42
C ALA A 24 -4.74 -2.32 13.67
N SER A 25 -3.89 -3.35 13.63
CA SER A 25 -3.60 -4.19 14.79
C SER A 25 -2.79 -3.45 15.85
N GLY A 26 -1.81 -2.63 15.46
CA GLY A 26 -1.08 -1.74 16.36
C GLY A 26 -1.97 -0.69 17.03
N ALA A 27 -2.98 -0.18 16.32
CA ALA A 27 -3.98 0.72 16.87
C ALA A 27 -4.79 0.06 18.00
N ARG A 28 -5.19 -1.21 17.83
CA ARG A 28 -5.83 -2.00 18.91
C ARG A 28 -4.87 -2.37 20.03
N GLY A 29 -3.61 -2.64 19.69
CA GLY A 29 -2.54 -3.01 20.63
C GLY A 29 -2.01 -1.85 21.47
N LYS A 30 -2.58 -0.65 21.36
CA LYS A 30 -2.11 0.59 22.02
C LYS A 30 -0.64 0.89 21.71
N TRP A 31 -0.20 0.61 20.48
CA TRP A 31 1.10 1.07 19.98
C TRP A 31 1.15 2.60 19.94
N ASP A 32 2.35 3.16 19.89
CA ASP A 32 2.54 4.59 19.74
C ASP A 32 1.75 5.13 18.55
N ARG A 33 0.90 6.13 18.82
CA ARG A 33 0.05 6.75 17.78
C ARG A 33 0.86 7.23 16.58
N ARG A 34 2.07 7.76 16.83
CA ARG A 34 2.97 8.21 15.77
C ARG A 34 3.39 7.06 14.84
N LEU A 35 3.65 5.88 15.40
CA LEU A 35 4.06 4.70 14.64
C LEU A 35 2.90 4.14 13.81
N VAL A 36 1.70 4.08 14.38
CA VAL A 36 0.48 3.67 13.67
C VAL A 36 0.15 4.61 12.50
N ILE A 37 0.25 5.93 12.72
CA ILE A 37 0.01 6.93 11.67
C ILE A 37 1.07 6.81 10.56
N ALA A 38 2.34 6.62 10.91
CA ALA A 38 3.40 6.45 9.92
C ALA A 38 3.18 5.19 9.05
N LEU A 39 2.82 4.05 9.68
CA LEU A 39 2.46 2.82 8.97
C LEU A 39 1.25 3.01 8.05
N PHE A 40 0.23 3.73 8.52
CA PHE A 40 -0.97 4.01 7.73
C PHE A 40 -0.65 4.87 6.50
N VAL A 41 0.13 5.95 6.67
CA VAL A 41 0.56 6.81 5.56
C VAL A 41 1.41 6.02 4.57
N ALA A 42 2.34 5.18 5.04
CA ALA A 42 3.16 4.32 4.17
C ALA A 42 2.29 3.33 3.37
N ALA A 43 1.29 2.72 4.00
CA ALA A 43 0.33 1.84 3.32
C ALA A 43 -0.43 2.58 2.22
N VAL A 44 -0.96 3.76 2.52
CA VAL A 44 -1.68 4.59 1.54
C VAL A 44 -0.80 4.93 0.34
N VAL A 45 0.46 5.31 0.58
CA VAL A 45 1.43 5.60 -0.48
C VAL A 45 1.68 4.38 -1.38
N CYS A 46 1.95 3.20 -0.81
CA CYS A 46 2.12 1.97 -1.59
C CYS A 46 0.86 1.57 -2.38
N LEU A 47 -0.33 1.84 -1.81
CA LEU A 47 -1.62 1.54 -2.42
C LEU A 47 -2.04 2.54 -3.50
N THR A 48 -1.43 3.71 -3.58
CA THR A 48 -1.81 4.77 -4.54
C THR A 48 -0.73 5.04 -5.57
N VAL A 49 0.52 5.25 -5.16
CA VAL A 49 1.59 5.66 -6.08
C VAL A 49 1.84 4.62 -7.17
N VAL A 50 1.87 3.33 -6.81
CA VAL A 50 2.11 2.26 -7.79
C VAL A 50 0.96 2.09 -8.79
N PRO A 51 -0.30 1.91 -8.38
CA PRO A 51 -1.41 1.82 -9.33
C PRO A 51 -1.61 3.11 -10.14
N VAL A 52 -1.39 4.29 -9.55
CA VAL A 52 -1.46 5.57 -10.28
C VAL A 52 -0.35 5.65 -11.33
N SER A 53 0.89 5.25 -11.01
CA SER A 53 2.00 5.23 -11.97
C SER A 53 1.75 4.25 -13.12
N VAL A 54 1.19 3.07 -12.82
CA VAL A 54 0.82 2.08 -13.83
C VAL A 54 -0.34 2.58 -14.69
N ALA A 55 -1.35 3.20 -14.08
CA ALA A 55 -2.48 3.79 -14.80
C ALA A 55 -2.04 4.93 -15.72
N LEU A 56 -1.14 5.81 -15.26
CA LEU A 56 -0.51 6.84 -16.08
C LEU A 56 0.24 6.21 -17.25
N SER A 57 1.09 5.22 -16.99
CA SER A 57 1.86 4.54 -18.03
C SER A 57 1.01 3.74 -19.04
N ALA A 58 -0.22 3.38 -18.69
CA ALA A 58 -1.14 2.63 -19.56
C ALA A 58 -2.16 3.53 -20.28
N GLY A 59 -2.29 4.80 -19.88
CA GLY A 59 -3.37 5.71 -20.27
C GLY A 59 -2.92 7.06 -20.86
N VAL A 60 -1.62 7.26 -21.10
CA VAL A 60 -1.09 8.37 -21.93
C VAL A 60 -0.27 7.84 -23.08
#